data_AF-A0A194RFR0-F1
#
_entry.id   AF-A0A194RFR0-F1
#
_cell.length_a   1.000
_cell.length_b   1.000
_cell.length_c   1.000
_cell.angle_alpha   90.00
_cell.angle_beta   90.00
_cell.angle_gamma   90.00
#
_symmetry.space_group_name_H-M   'P 1'
#
loop_
_entity.id
_entity.type
_entity.pdbx_description
1 polymer ?
#
loop_
_entity_poly.entity_id
_entity_poly.type
_entity_poly.pdbx_seq_one_letter_code
_entity_poly.pdbx_strand_id
1 'polypeptide(L)'
;MKCNIRELALLSDKPCVMEGRLNYKKITNGGYRNQAAVFKERWFRLINNYLFYFKISEMGKFDTKVPAEMNPEKRHLFAARSEDNVVQWVMKLRECSYEYLRNRLHTLQSKIYSITGKCSKRGGLDL
;
A
#
# COMPACT_ATOMS: atom_id res chain seq x y z
N MET A 1 0.03 6.03 -14.44
CA MET A 1 1.24 6.82 -14.10
C MET A 1 2.48 5.98 -14.36
N LYS A 2 3.48 6.52 -15.06
CA LYS A 2 4.75 5.83 -15.29
C LYS A 2 5.58 5.93 -14.00
N CYS A 3 5.86 4.81 -13.33
CA CYS A 3 6.57 4.78 -12.05
C CYS A 3 8.09 4.80 -12.26
N ASN A 4 8.79 5.67 -11.52
CA ASN A 4 10.26 5.66 -11.45
C ASN A 4 10.72 4.56 -10.49
N ILE A 5 11.26 3.47 -11.04
CA ILE A 5 11.69 2.30 -10.26
C ILE A 5 12.76 2.64 -9.22
N ARG A 6 13.68 3.57 -9.53
CA ARG A 6 14.75 3.98 -8.60
C ARG A 6 14.19 4.68 -7.36
N GLU A 7 13.21 5.57 -7.57
CA GLU A 7 12.55 6.26 -6.45
C GLU A 7 11.70 5.31 -5.61
N LEU A 8 11.05 4.31 -6.22
CA LEU A 8 10.30 3.29 -5.49
C LEU A 8 11.19 2.42 -4.61
N ALA A 9 12.40 2.07 -5.08
CA ALA A 9 13.37 1.33 -4.26
C ALA A 9 13.76 2.15 -3.02
N LEU A 10 14.10 3.44 -3.19
CA LEU A 10 14.42 4.35 -2.09
C LEU A 10 13.23 4.57 -1.14
N LEU A 11 12.01 4.63 -1.68
CA LEU A 11 10.80 4.75 -0.87
C LEU A 11 10.57 3.51 -0.01
N SER A 12 10.92 2.32 -0.50
CA SER A 12 10.69 1.06 0.21
C SER A 12 11.53 0.89 1.48
N ASP A 13 12.64 1.61 1.57
CA ASP A 13 13.53 1.63 2.74
C ASP A 13 13.07 2.62 3.84
N LYS A 14 12.06 3.45 3.56
CA LYS A 14 11.55 4.40 4.56
C LYS A 14 10.80 3.70 5.69
N PRO A 15 10.61 4.37 6.85
CA PRO A 15 9.74 3.88 7.90
C PRO A 15 8.35 3.54 7.36
N CYS A 16 7.85 2.36 7.69
CA CYS A 16 6.52 1.90 7.30
C CYS A 16 5.50 2.11 8.42
N VAL A 17 4.25 2.35 8.03
CA VAL A 17 3.11 2.45 8.95
C VAL A 17 2.76 1.10 9.53
N MET A 18 2.87 0.05 8.73
CA MET A 18 2.58 -1.32 9.12
C MET A 18 3.43 -2.27 8.28
N GLU A 19 3.88 -3.36 8.88
CA GLU A 19 4.51 -4.46 8.17
C GLU A 19 4.19 -5.81 8.79
N GLY A 20 4.37 -6.87 8.01
CA GLY A 20 4.12 -8.23 8.48
C GLY A 20 3.96 -9.25 7.37
N ARG A 21 3.80 -10.51 7.77
CA ARG A 21 3.60 -11.63 6.85
C ARG A 21 2.15 -11.70 6.40
N LEU A 22 1.95 -11.77 5.08
CA LEU A 22 0.66 -12.11 4.47
C LEU A 22 0.86 -13.13 3.37
N ASN A 23 -0.20 -13.89 3.11
CA ASN A 23 -0.33 -14.69 1.90
C ASN A 23 -1.01 -13.85 0.83
N TYR A 24 -0.49 -13.86 -0.40
CA TYR A 24 -1.14 -13.15 -1.51
C TYR A 24 -1.30 -14.01 -2.76
N LYS A 25 -2.33 -13.68 -3.54
CA LYS A 25 -2.63 -14.31 -4.83
C LYS A 25 -3.04 -13.21 -5.82
N LYS A 26 -2.44 -13.22 -7.01
CA LYS A 26 -2.83 -12.32 -8.10
C LYS A 26 -4.13 -12.82 -8.73
N ILE A 27 -5.11 -11.94 -8.93
CA ILE A 27 -6.32 -12.26 -9.70
C ILE A 27 -6.03 -11.94 -11.16
N THR A 28 -6.22 -12.92 -12.04
CA THR A 28 -6.11 -12.74 -13.50
C THR A 28 -7.47 -12.99 -14.13
N ASN A 29 -8.02 -11.99 -14.83
CA ASN A 29 -9.29 -12.14 -15.55
C ASN A 29 -9.04 -12.90 -16.85
N GLY A 30 -9.55 -14.13 -16.96
CA GLY A 30 -9.61 -14.92 -18.20
C GLY A 30 -8.87 -16.27 -18.17
N GLY A 31 -9.59 -17.36 -18.52
CA GLY A 31 -9.03 -18.65 -18.94
C GLY A 31 -8.90 -19.74 -17.86
N TYR A 32 -9.47 -20.92 -18.15
CA TYR A 32 -9.45 -22.16 -17.35
C TYR A 32 -8.04 -22.64 -16.93
N ARG A 33 -6.96 -22.12 -17.52
CA ARG A 33 -5.56 -22.43 -17.15
C ARG A 33 -5.09 -21.73 -15.85
N ASN A 34 -5.87 -20.82 -15.28
CA ASN A 34 -5.46 -19.94 -14.18
C ASN A 34 -5.92 -20.37 -12.77
N GLN A 35 -6.52 -21.56 -12.62
CA GLN A 35 -6.85 -22.13 -11.30
C GLN A 35 -5.61 -22.41 -10.43
N ALA A 36 -4.42 -22.49 -11.03
CA ALA A 36 -3.16 -22.78 -10.34
C ALA A 36 -2.48 -21.58 -9.64
N ALA A 37 -3.11 -20.41 -9.59
CA ALA A 37 -2.55 -19.30 -8.81
C ALA A 37 -2.62 -19.63 -7.30
N VAL A 38 -1.53 -20.18 -6.76
CA VAL A 38 -1.37 -20.54 -5.34
C VAL A 38 -1.03 -19.30 -4.52
N PHE A 39 -1.55 -19.25 -3.29
CA PHE A 39 -1.14 -18.23 -2.32
C PHE A 39 0.36 -18.32 -2.04
N LYS A 40 1.03 -17.17 -2.05
CA LYS A 40 2.46 -17.08 -1.74
C LYS A 40 2.64 -16.25 -0.50
N GLU A 41 3.39 -16.75 0.48
CA GLU A 41 3.74 -15.99 1.68
C GLU A 41 4.82 -14.94 1.33
N ARG A 42 4.60 -13.69 1.74
CA ARG A 42 5.54 -12.57 1.54
C ARG A 42 5.54 -11.66 2.76
N TRP A 43 6.63 -10.91 2.91
CA TRP A 43 6.71 -9.83 3.89
C TRP A 43 6.19 -8.56 3.24
N PHE A 44 5.17 -7.95 3.81
CA PHE A 44 4.55 -6.74 3.28
C PHE A 44 4.95 -5.53 4.13
N ARG A 45 5.19 -4.39 3.48
CA ARG A 45 5.43 -3.10 4.12
C ARG A 45 4.51 -2.05 3.50
N LEU A 46 3.70 -1.40 4.34
CA LEU A 46 2.86 -0.26 3.96
C LEU A 46 3.59 1.03 4.30
N ILE A 47 4.01 1.78 3.28
CA ILE A 47 4.73 3.04 3.42
C ILE A 47 3.94 4.11 2.69
N ASN A 48 3.46 5.11 3.43
CA ASN A 48 2.44 6.05 2.95
C ASN A 48 1.26 5.26 2.35
N ASN A 49 0.87 5.56 1.11
CA ASN A 49 -0.18 4.87 0.36
C ASN A 49 0.35 3.75 -0.56
N TYR A 50 1.61 3.31 -0.39
CA TYR A 50 2.23 2.27 -1.21
C TYR A 50 2.42 0.98 -0.40
N LEU A 51 2.02 -0.14 -1.01
CA LEU A 51 2.20 -1.47 -0.43
C LEU A 51 3.32 -2.20 -1.18
N PHE A 52 4.44 -2.41 -0.49
CA PHE A 52 5.60 -3.16 -0.97
C PHE A 52 5.56 -4.59 -0.45
N TYR A 53 6.16 -5.52 -1.19
CA TYR A 53 6.33 -6.89 -0.71
C TYR A 53 7.70 -7.47 -1.07
N PHE A 54 8.17 -8.36 -0.20
CA PHE A 54 9.49 -8.97 -0.28
C PHE A 54 9.36 -10.50 -0.19
N LYS A 55 10.21 -11.21 -0.92
CA LYS A 55 10.29 -12.67 -0.79
C LYS A 55 10.84 -13.00 0.60
N ILE A 56 10.18 -13.94 1.26
CA ILE A 56 10.66 -14.53 2.51
C ILE A 56 11.46 -15.78 2.14
N SER A 57 12.66 -15.91 2.69
CA SER A 57 13.48 -17.12 2.65
C SER A 57 12.91 -18.18 3.59
N GLU A 58 13.32 -19.44 3.43
CA GLU A 58 12.89 -20.54 4.31
C GLU A 58 13.19 -20.26 5.79
N MET A 59 14.26 -19.52 6.09
CA MET A 59 14.65 -19.11 7.43
C MET A 59 13.88 -17.87 7.95
N GLY A 60 12.87 -17.40 7.22
CA GLY A 60 12.06 -16.23 7.60
C GLY A 60 12.72 -14.87 7.34
N LYS A 61 13.95 -14.84 6.80
CA LYS A 61 14.65 -13.60 6.41
C LYS A 61 14.11 -13.08 5.09
N PHE A 62 14.03 -11.77 4.91
CA PHE A 62 13.67 -11.14 3.64
C PHE A 62 14.69 -10.03 3.34
N ASP A 63 14.96 -9.80 2.05
CA ASP A 63 15.83 -8.71 1.61
C ASP A 63 14.98 -7.48 1.30
N THR A 64 15.20 -6.38 2.02
CA THR A 64 14.48 -5.12 1.81
C THR A 64 14.98 -4.33 0.61
N LYS A 65 16.16 -4.66 0.05
CA LYS A 65 16.82 -3.84 -0.97
C LYS A 65 16.06 -3.79 -2.31
N VAL A 66 15.26 -4.82 -2.61
CA VAL A 66 14.53 -4.90 -3.88
C VAL A 66 13.10 -5.36 -3.63
N PRO A 67 12.14 -4.42 -3.47
CA PRO A 67 10.74 -4.77 -3.42
C PRO A 67 10.31 -5.39 -4.74
N ALA A 68 9.48 -6.42 -4.68
CA ALA A 68 8.93 -7.02 -5.88
C ALA A 68 7.81 -6.13 -6.45
N GLU A 69 7.73 -6.05 -7.77
CA GLU A 69 6.73 -5.21 -8.44
C GLU A 69 5.31 -5.76 -8.23
N MET A 70 4.43 -4.91 -7.71
CA MET A 70 2.98 -5.12 -7.70
C MET A 70 2.39 -4.28 -8.83
N ASN A 71 1.66 -4.92 -9.75
CA ASN A 71 0.99 -4.19 -10.81
C ASN A 71 -0.29 -3.53 -10.22
N PRO A 72 -0.39 -2.20 -10.18
CA PRO A 72 -1.50 -1.50 -9.53
C PRO A 72 -2.84 -1.74 -10.24
N GLU A 73 -2.83 -2.08 -11.53
CA GLU A 73 -4.04 -2.29 -12.34
C GLU A 73 -4.66 -3.68 -12.14
N LYS A 74 -4.00 -4.56 -11.38
CA LYS A 74 -4.48 -5.94 -11.13
C LYS A 74 -5.04 -6.08 -9.72
N ARG A 75 -6.14 -6.81 -9.60
CA ARG A 75 -6.69 -7.18 -8.30
C ARG A 75 -5.82 -8.26 -7.65
N HIS A 76 -5.68 -8.17 -6.33
CA HIS A 76 -4.91 -9.11 -5.51
C HIS A 76 -5.78 -9.55 -4.33
N LEU A 77 -5.74 -10.84 -4.01
CA LEU A 77 -6.31 -11.39 -2.77
C LEU A 77 -5.20 -11.51 -1.74
N PHE A 78 -5.52 -11.12 -0.51
CA PHE A 78 -4.64 -11.23 0.64
C PHE A 78 -5.30 -12.09 1.72
N ALA A 79 -4.50 -12.89 2.42
CA ALA A 79 -4.94 -13.68 3.57
C ALA A 79 -3.91 -13.53 4.69
N ALA A 80 -4.42 -13.32 5.91
CA ALA A 80 -3.63 -13.22 7.13
C ALA A 80 -3.82 -14.49 7.99
N ARG A 81 -3.01 -14.62 9.06
CA ARG A 81 -3.07 -15.78 9.97
C ARG A 81 -4.16 -15.69 11.03
N SER A 82 -4.73 -14.50 11.26
CA SER A 82 -5.82 -14.27 12.20
C SER A 82 -6.73 -13.16 11.71
N GLU A 83 -7.98 -13.15 12.19
CA GLU A 83 -8.96 -12.11 11.88
C GLU A 83 -8.48 -10.73 12.35
N ASP A 84 -7.94 -10.61 13.56
CA ASP A 84 -7.38 -9.36 14.07
C ASP A 84 -6.31 -8.79 13.14
N ASN A 85 -5.46 -9.65 12.56
CA ASN A 85 -4.45 -9.19 11.62
C ASN A 85 -5.09 -8.71 10.29
N VAL A 86 -6.14 -9.38 9.81
CA VAL A 86 -6.93 -8.89 8.66
C VAL A 86 -7.51 -7.51 8.97
N VAL A 87 -8.15 -7.35 10.13
CA VAL A 87 -8.78 -6.08 10.54
C VAL A 87 -7.76 -4.95 10.60
N GLN A 88 -6.60 -5.19 11.24
CA GLN A 88 -5.52 -4.20 11.31
C GLN A 88 -5.02 -3.79 9.92
N TRP A 89 -4.75 -4.75 9.03
CA TRP A 89 -4.31 -4.45 7.66
C TRP A 89 -5.37 -3.68 6.88
N VAL A 90 -6.64 -4.07 6.97
CA VAL A 90 -7.75 -3.36 6.29
C VAL A 90 -7.88 -1.93 6.80
N MET A 91 -7.81 -1.72 8.12
CA MET A 91 -7.85 -0.38 8.71
C MET A 91 -6.71 0.48 8.20
N LYS A 92 -5.46 -0.01 8.26
CA LYS A 92 -4.29 0.76 7.83
C LYS A 92 -4.28 1.04 6.33
N LEU A 93 -4.71 0.10 5.50
CA LEU A 93 -4.86 0.33 4.06
C LEU A 93 -5.91 1.41 3.75
N ARG A 94 -7.02 1.44 4.51
CA ARG A 94 -8.04 2.50 4.36
C ARG A 94 -7.52 3.87 4.80
N GLU A 95 -6.87 3.95 5.96
CA GLU A 95 -6.27 5.20 6.47
C GLU A 95 -5.19 5.76 5.54
N CYS A 96 -4.46 4.89 4.86
CA CYS A 96 -3.41 5.29 3.92
C CYS A 96 -3.92 5.45 2.49
N SER A 97 -5.19 5.18 2.21
CA SER A 97 -5.74 5.33 0.86
C SER A 97 -5.68 6.78 0.41
N TYR A 98 -5.47 6.99 -0.89
CA TYR A 98 -5.45 8.35 -1.46
C TYR A 98 -6.73 9.12 -1.14
N GLU A 99 -7.88 8.44 -1.24
CA GLU A 99 -9.19 9.01 -0.94
C GLU A 99 -9.28 9.52 0.51
N TYR A 100 -8.88 8.69 1.50
CA TYR A 100 -8.87 9.11 2.89
C TYR A 100 -7.93 10.29 3.14
N LEU A 101 -6.71 10.23 2.60
CA LEU A 101 -5.71 11.29 2.74
C LEU A 101 -6.19 12.60 2.11
N ARG A 102 -6.81 12.55 0.93
CA ARG A 102 -7.42 13.72 0.26
C ARG A 102 -8.55 14.33 1.09
N ASN A 103 -9.45 13.50 1.61
CA ASN A 103 -10.56 13.96 2.44
C ASN A 103 -10.09 14.56 3.77
N ARG A 104 -9.07 13.95 4.38
CA ARG A 104 -8.40 14.46 5.58
C ARG A 104 -7.71 15.79 5.33
N LEU A 105 -7.03 15.94 4.18
CA LEU A 105 -6.43 17.22 3.77
C LEU A 105 -7.49 18.31 3.66
N HIS A 106 -8.60 18.05 2.96
CA HIS A 106 -9.71 18.99 2.86
C HIS A 106 -10.26 19.40 4.22
N THR A 107 -10.48 18.43 5.11
CA THR A 107 -10.99 18.70 6.46
C THR A 107 -10.03 19.57 7.27
N LEU A 108 -8.73 19.29 7.19
CA LEU A 108 -7.70 20.08 7.87
C LEU A 108 -7.61 21.50 7.31
N GLN A 109 -7.67 21.65 5.98
CA GLN A 109 -7.71 22.95 5.33
C GLN A 109 -8.91 23.79 5.80
N SER A 110 -10.11 23.20 5.85
CA SER A 110 -11.31 23.88 6.35
C SER A 110 -11.18 24.29 7.82
N LYS A 111 -10.61 23.42 8.68
CA LYS A 111 -10.35 23.74 10.10
C LYS A 111 -9.35 24.88 10.26
N ILE A 112 -8.28 24.88 9.48
CA ILE A 112 -7.28 25.97 9.50
C ILE A 112 -7.95 27.28 9.07
N TYR A 113 -8.77 27.24 8.01
CA TYR A 113 -9.50 28.41 7.54
C TYR A 113 -10.45 28.96 8.61
N SER A 114 -11.23 28.11 9.28
CA SER A 114 -12.16 28.57 10.32
C SER A 114 -11.45 29.20 11.53
N ILE A 115 -10.24 28.76 11.85
CA ILE A 115 -9.46 29.29 12.98
C ILE A 115 -8.70 30.55 12.60
N THR A 116 -8.09 30.57 11.42
CA THR A 116 -7.11 31.60 11.04
C THR A 116 -7.64 32.65 10.07
N GLY A 117 -8.80 32.41 9.43
CA GLY A 117 -9.34 33.22 8.34
C GLY A 117 -8.50 33.18 7.05
N LYS A 118 -7.38 32.43 7.03
CA LYS A 118 -6.45 32.37 5.89
C LYS A 118 -6.56 31.02 5.20
N CYS A 119 -6.87 31.05 3.91
CA CYS A 119 -6.79 29.86 3.06
C CYS A 119 -5.32 29.62 2.71
N SER A 120 -4.68 28.58 3.25
CA SER A 120 -3.37 28.12 2.79
C SER A 120 -3.51 27.38 1.45
N LYS A 121 -4.02 28.06 0.42
CA LYS A 121 -3.92 27.58 -0.96
C LYS A 121 -2.51 27.85 -1.46
N ARG A 122 -1.55 26.99 -1.09
CA ARG A 122 -0.26 26.91 -1.79
C ARG A 122 -0.30 25.67 -2.68
N GLY A 123 -0.37 25.93 -4.00
CA GLY A 123 -0.16 24.96 -5.06
C GLY A 123 -1.44 24.24 -5.50
N GLY A 124 -2.08 24.78 -6.54
CA GLY A 124 -2.97 23.98 -7.37
C GLY A 124 -2.16 22.86 -8.02
N LEU A 125 -2.61 21.63 -7.82
CA LEU A 125 -2.47 20.58 -8.80
C LEU A 125 -3.89 20.15 -9.10
N ASP A 126 -4.46 20.80 -10.12
CA ASP A 126 -5.58 20.24 -10.86
C ASP A 126 -5.11 18.90 -11.44
N LEU A 127 -5.73 17.82 -10.97
CA LEU A 127 -5.78 16.50 -11.60
C LEU A 127 -7.20 15.97 -11.43
#